data_AF-A0A958P613-F1
#
_entry.id   AF-A0A958P613-F1
#
_cell.length_a   1.000
_cell.length_b   1.000
_cell.length_c   1.000
_cell.angle_alpha   90.00
_cell.angle_beta   90.00
_cell.angle_gamma   90.00
#
_symmetry.space_group_name_H-M   'P 1'
#
loop_
_entity.id
_entity.type
_entity.pdbx_description
1 polymer ?
#
loop_
_entity_poly.entity_id
_entity_poly.type
_entity_poly.pdbx_seq_one_letter_code
_entity_poly.pdbx_strand_id
1 'polypeptide(L)'
;MKVIEHIKKAKKPLISFEILPPLKGKGIQSIYDSIDPLMEFKPSFINVTYHREEFVYKKREKGYLEKISIKKRPGTVGICAAIMNKYQVDAIPHMICGGFTKEETENALIDLNFLGIDNVLALRGDPIKTETNFIPEEGGHA
;
A
#
# COMPACT_ATOMS: atom_id res chain seq x y z
N MET A 1 11.13 0.91 -14.37
CA MET A 1 11.60 -0.38 -14.96
C MET A 1 10.82 -1.51 -14.30
N LYS A 2 10.55 -2.63 -14.99
CA LYS A 2 9.86 -3.76 -14.34
C LYS A 2 10.81 -4.51 -13.40
N VAL A 3 10.31 -5.02 -12.28
CA VAL A 3 11.10 -5.79 -11.30
C VAL A 3 11.81 -6.98 -11.96
N ILE A 4 11.15 -7.66 -12.90
CA ILE A 4 11.74 -8.76 -13.65
C ILE A 4 12.97 -8.34 -14.46
N GLU A 5 13.04 -7.08 -14.90
CA GLU A 5 14.17 -6.55 -15.65
C GLU A 5 15.32 -6.16 -14.72
N HIS A 6 15.00 -5.59 -13.54
CA HIS A 6 15.99 -5.37 -12.48
C HIS A 6 16.71 -6.68 -12.13
N ILE A 7 15.94 -7.75 -11.89
CA ILE A 7 16.47 -9.07 -11.55
C ILE A 7 17.31 -9.65 -12.70
N LYS A 8 16.81 -9.61 -13.95
CA LYS A 8 17.53 -10.14 -15.12
C LYS A 8 18.84 -9.39 -15.41
N LYS A 9 18.91 -8.09 -15.13
CA LYS A 9 20.11 -7.25 -15.35
C LYS A 9 21.08 -7.26 -14.16
N ALA A 10 20.70 -7.87 -13.04
CA ALA A 10 21.50 -7.86 -11.82
C ALA A 10 22.82 -8.62 -12.01
N LYS A 11 23.94 -7.93 -11.77
CA LYS A 11 25.29 -8.53 -11.69
C LYS A 11 25.77 -8.75 -10.25
N LYS A 12 25.00 -8.23 -9.29
CA LYS A 12 25.25 -8.26 -7.86
C LYS A 12 23.91 -8.31 -7.13
N PRO A 13 23.86 -8.69 -5.84
CA PRO A 13 22.64 -8.65 -5.05
C PRO A 13 21.95 -7.28 -5.16
N LEU A 14 20.63 -7.30 -5.33
CA LEU A 14 19.80 -6.10 -5.34
C LEU A 14 19.36 -5.78 -3.91
N ILE A 15 19.27 -4.50 -3.60
CA ILE A 15 18.72 -4.00 -2.34
C ILE A 15 17.40 -3.30 -2.67
N SER A 16 16.39 -3.58 -1.86
CA SER A 16 15.11 -2.89 -1.86
C SER A 16 14.66 -2.66 -0.42
N PHE A 17 13.80 -1.67 -0.24
CA PHE A 17 13.23 -1.34 1.06
C PHE A 17 11.72 -1.43 1.01
N GLU A 18 11.10 -1.59 2.17
CA GLU A 18 9.65 -1.52 2.34
C GLU A 18 9.32 -0.45 3.36
N ILE A 19 8.36 0.41 3.04
CA ILE A 19 7.92 1.50 3.91
C ILE A 19 6.45 1.37 4.27
N LEU A 20 6.11 1.82 5.48
CA LEU A 20 4.72 1.98 5.88
C LEU A 20 4.25 3.41 5.60
N PRO A 21 3.12 3.62 4.91
CA PRO A 21 2.53 4.94 4.77
C PRO A 21 2.30 5.61 6.13
N PRO A 22 2.35 6.94 6.26
CA PRO A 22 2.17 7.63 7.53
C PRO A 22 0.75 7.43 8.09
N LEU A 23 0.61 7.59 9.39
CA LEU A 23 -0.73 7.62 10.02
C LEU A 23 -1.52 8.82 9.52
N LYS A 24 -2.84 8.68 9.44
CA LYS A 24 -3.76 9.78 9.12
C LYS A 24 -3.46 11.00 10.02
N GLY A 25 -3.30 12.17 9.39
CA GLY A 25 -2.95 13.42 10.06
C GLY A 25 -1.44 13.72 10.13
N LYS A 26 -0.57 12.76 9.77
CA LYS A 26 0.86 13.01 9.57
C LYS A 26 1.18 13.32 8.10
N GLY A 27 2.21 14.12 7.88
CA GLY A 27 2.67 14.48 6.54
C GLY A 27 3.66 13.47 5.95
N ILE A 28 3.88 13.60 4.63
CA ILE A 28 4.83 12.77 3.87
C ILE A 28 6.29 12.97 4.31
N GLN A 29 6.62 14.08 4.99
CA GLN A 29 7.98 14.37 5.43
C GLN A 29 8.60 13.22 6.25
N SER A 30 7.81 12.57 7.12
CA SER A 30 8.29 11.41 7.89
C SER A 30 8.74 10.22 7.02
N ILE A 31 8.15 10.07 5.83
CA ILE A 31 8.59 9.07 4.84
C ILE A 31 9.92 9.51 4.24
N TYR A 32 10.05 10.77 3.87
CA TYR A 32 11.29 11.30 3.31
C TYR A 32 12.45 11.22 4.29
N ASP A 33 12.25 11.60 5.54
CA ASP A 33 13.27 11.51 6.59
C ASP A 33 13.75 10.06 6.80
N SER A 34 12.88 9.08 6.51
CA SER A 34 13.22 7.65 6.59
C SER A 34 13.93 7.14 5.33
N ILE A 35 13.56 7.62 4.14
CA ILE A 35 14.13 7.18 2.86
C ILE A 35 15.47 7.86 2.58
N ASP A 36 15.61 9.15 2.89
CA ASP A 36 16.77 9.98 2.51
C ASP A 36 18.12 9.34 2.92
N PRO A 37 18.30 8.81 4.16
CA PRO A 37 19.54 8.14 4.55
C PRO A 37 19.78 6.83 3.79
N LEU A 38 18.72 6.12 3.39
CA LEU A 38 18.81 4.81 2.75
C LEU A 38 19.15 4.91 1.25
N MET A 39 19.04 6.10 0.66
CA MET A 39 19.34 6.32 -0.76
C MET A 39 20.83 6.09 -1.09
N GLU A 40 21.73 6.13 -0.11
CA GLU A 40 23.15 5.80 -0.31
C GLU A 40 23.35 4.37 -0.83
N PHE A 41 22.46 3.45 -0.45
CA PHE A 41 22.49 2.05 -0.85
C PHE A 41 21.95 1.82 -2.27
N LYS A 42 21.46 2.87 -2.94
CA LYS A 42 20.92 2.83 -4.31
C LYS A 42 19.90 1.70 -4.49
N PRO A 43 18.77 1.73 -3.76
CA PRO A 43 17.77 0.69 -3.86
C PRO A 43 17.25 0.58 -5.29
N SER A 44 17.04 -0.65 -5.77
CA SER A 44 16.52 -0.90 -7.11
C SER A 44 15.03 -0.55 -7.23
N PHE A 45 14.30 -0.70 -6.12
CA PHE A 45 12.89 -0.34 -6.00
C PHE A 45 12.51 -0.21 -4.52
N ILE A 46 11.39 0.47 -4.24
CA ILE A 46 10.85 0.67 -2.89
C ILE A 46 9.41 0.14 -2.84
N ASN A 47 9.13 -0.78 -1.93
CA ASN A 47 7.79 -1.27 -1.65
C ASN A 47 7.04 -0.31 -0.74
N VAL A 48 5.76 -0.09 -1.02
CA VAL A 48 4.87 0.74 -0.21
C VAL A 48 3.73 -0.13 0.28
N THR A 49 3.66 -0.34 1.60
CA THR A 49 2.66 -1.24 2.16
C THR A 49 1.25 -0.71 1.99
N TYR A 50 0.31 -1.64 2.06
CA TYR A 50 -1.11 -1.35 2.14
C TYR A 50 -1.69 -2.07 3.35
N HIS A 51 -2.53 -1.37 4.10
CA HIS A 51 -3.20 -1.92 5.26
C HIS A 51 -4.71 -1.94 5.02
N ARG A 52 -5.34 -3.09 5.30
CA ARG A 52 -6.80 -3.23 5.32
C ARG A 52 -7.40 -2.21 6.28
N GLU A 53 -8.58 -1.74 5.94
CA GLU A 53 -9.41 -0.94 6.82
C GLU A 53 -9.73 -1.67 8.13
N GLU A 54 -9.83 -0.91 9.22
CA GLU A 54 -10.22 -1.41 10.53
C GLU A 54 -11.63 -0.94 10.86
N PHE A 55 -12.45 -1.80 11.46
CA PHE A 55 -13.78 -1.41 11.93
C PHE A 55 -13.75 -1.01 13.40
N VAL A 56 -14.33 0.15 13.71
CA VAL A 56 -14.50 0.63 15.08
C VAL A 56 -16.00 0.83 15.35
N TYR A 57 -16.47 0.29 16.47
CA TYR A 57 -17.84 0.52 16.93
C TYR A 57 -17.91 1.84 17.68
N LYS A 58 -18.65 2.81 17.15
CA LYS A 58 -18.95 4.06 17.86
C LYS A 58 -20.34 4.00 18.48
N LYS A 59 -20.43 4.44 19.73
CA LYS A 59 -21.71 4.61 20.43
C LYS A 59 -22.37 5.90 19.93
N ARG A 60 -23.56 5.78 19.35
CA ARG A 60 -24.41 6.91 18.92
C ARG A 60 -25.38 7.29 20.03
N GLU A 61 -26.11 8.39 19.81
CA GLU A 61 -27.23 8.78 20.67
C GLU A 61 -28.25 7.63 20.78
N LYS A 62 -28.88 7.52 21.95
CA LYS A 62 -29.78 6.40 22.34
C LYS A 62 -29.11 5.03 22.50
N GLY A 63 -27.77 4.95 22.50
CA GLY A 63 -27.03 3.75 22.93
C GLY A 63 -26.76 2.72 21.84
N TYR A 64 -27.13 2.98 20.58
CA TYR A 64 -26.81 2.11 19.44
C TYR A 64 -25.31 2.11 19.13
N LEU A 65 -24.79 0.95 18.71
CA LEU A 65 -23.44 0.80 18.20
C LEU A 65 -23.46 0.85 16.67
N GLU A 66 -22.72 1.77 16.09
CA GLU A 66 -22.52 1.87 14.65
C GLU A 66 -21.12 1.35 14.30
N LYS A 67 -21.04 0.42 13.34
CA LYS A 67 -19.78 -0.10 12.81
C LYS A 67 -19.25 0.90 11.76
N ILE A 68 -18.12 1.54 12.04
CA ILE A 68 -17.50 2.52 11.13
C ILE A 68 -16.19 1.95 10.60
N SER A 69 -16.00 1.98 9.27
CA SER A 69 -14.71 1.67 8.66
C SER A 69 -13.72 2.84 8.80
N ILE A 70 -12.49 2.54 9.21
CA ILE A 70 -11.41 3.51 9.36
C ILE A 70 -10.13 3.00 8.68
N LYS A 71 -9.64 3.78 7.72
CA LYS A 71 -8.32 3.61 7.12
C LYS A 71 -7.27 4.41 7.91
N LYS A 72 -6.40 3.72 8.64
CA LYS A 72 -5.36 4.37 9.47
C LYS A 72 -4.25 5.02 8.66
N ARG A 73 -3.92 4.45 7.51
CA ARG A 73 -2.77 4.81 6.67
C ARG A 73 -3.24 4.98 5.22
N PRO A 74 -3.95 6.08 4.90
CA PRO A 74 -4.42 6.34 3.54
C PRO A 74 -3.28 6.80 2.63
N GLY A 75 -3.51 6.75 1.32
CA GLY A 75 -2.69 7.47 0.35
C GLY A 75 -1.52 6.69 -0.28
N THR A 76 -1.51 5.35 -0.23
CA THR A 76 -0.48 4.50 -0.87
C THR A 76 -0.17 4.95 -2.31
N VAL A 77 -1.19 5.16 -3.15
CA VAL A 77 -1.07 5.61 -4.54
C VAL A 77 -0.30 6.95 -4.64
N GLY A 78 -0.71 7.96 -3.87
CA GLY A 78 -0.06 9.27 -3.85
C GLY A 78 1.37 9.22 -3.30
N ILE A 79 1.65 8.33 -2.35
CA ILE A 79 3.00 8.12 -1.81
C ILE A 79 3.91 7.48 -2.85
N CYS A 80 3.43 6.50 -3.62
CA CYS A 80 4.19 5.93 -4.72
C CYS A 80 4.58 6.99 -5.75
N ALA A 81 3.61 7.83 -6.18
CA ALA A 81 3.88 8.93 -7.10
C ALA A 81 4.92 9.91 -6.56
N ALA A 82 4.83 10.27 -5.28
CA ALA A 82 5.77 11.17 -4.62
C ALA A 82 7.19 10.57 -4.53
N ILE A 83 7.31 9.29 -4.21
CA ILE A 83 8.59 8.57 -4.15
C ILE A 83 9.24 8.51 -5.52
N MET A 84 8.49 8.11 -6.55
CA MET A 84 8.99 8.04 -7.92
C MET A 84 9.45 9.41 -8.42
N ASN A 85 8.68 10.46 -8.15
CA ASN A 85 9.03 11.81 -8.57
C ASN A 85 10.28 12.34 -7.85
N LYS A 86 10.38 12.15 -6.53
CA LYS A 86 11.49 12.69 -5.74
C LYS A 86 12.79 11.90 -5.91
N TYR A 87 12.73 10.57 -5.85
CA TYR A 87 13.91 9.71 -5.78
C TYR A 87 14.29 9.09 -7.11
N GLN A 88 13.43 9.15 -8.13
CA GLN A 88 13.64 8.50 -9.43
C GLN A 88 13.89 6.98 -9.27
N VAL A 89 13.22 6.38 -8.28
CA VAL A 89 13.24 4.94 -7.99
C VAL A 89 11.85 4.37 -8.21
N ASP A 90 11.78 3.17 -8.77
CA ASP A 90 10.52 2.47 -9.00
C ASP A 90 9.82 2.17 -7.66
N ALA A 91 8.56 2.60 -7.52
CA ALA A 91 7.72 2.26 -6.38
C ALA A 91 6.88 1.01 -6.69
N ILE A 92 6.72 0.14 -5.69
CA ILE A 92 5.91 -1.08 -5.77
C ILE A 92 4.84 -1.01 -4.69
N PRO A 93 3.63 -0.53 -4.99
CA PRO A 93 2.52 -0.62 -4.06
C PRO A 93 2.15 -2.08 -3.80
N HIS A 94 1.85 -2.38 -2.54
CA HIS A 94 1.12 -3.59 -2.20
C HIS A 94 -0.33 -3.41 -2.65
N MET A 95 -0.86 -4.43 -3.33
CA MET A 95 -2.26 -4.53 -3.69
C MET A 95 -2.86 -5.70 -2.93
N ILE A 96 -3.86 -5.43 -2.08
CA ILE A 96 -4.51 -6.46 -1.26
C ILE A 96 -5.93 -6.74 -1.75
N CYS A 97 -6.42 -7.97 -1.57
CA CYS A 97 -7.83 -8.31 -1.82
C CYS A 97 -8.74 -7.97 -0.62
N GLY A 98 -8.20 -7.99 0.61
CA GLY A 98 -8.99 -7.79 1.82
C GLY A 98 -9.59 -6.38 1.93
N GLY A 99 -10.92 -6.30 2.02
CA GLY A 99 -11.66 -5.03 2.13
C GLY A 99 -11.78 -4.28 0.80
N PHE A 100 -11.68 -5.01 -0.32
CA PHE A 100 -11.89 -4.48 -1.65
C PHE A 100 -12.86 -5.37 -2.42
N THR A 101 -13.80 -4.74 -3.09
CA THR A 101 -14.52 -5.32 -4.21
C THR A 101 -13.57 -5.50 -5.41
N LYS A 102 -13.99 -6.31 -6.38
CA LYS A 102 -13.26 -6.44 -7.67
C LYS A 102 -13.16 -5.10 -8.39
N GLU A 103 -14.22 -4.30 -8.36
CA GLU A 103 -14.26 -2.97 -8.99
C GLU A 103 -13.27 -2.00 -8.33
N GLU A 104 -13.21 -1.95 -6.99
CA GLU A 104 -12.22 -1.12 -6.29
C GLU A 104 -10.78 -1.56 -6.58
N THR A 105 -10.56 -2.87 -6.74
CA THR A 105 -9.26 -3.41 -7.14
C THR A 105 -8.90 -2.93 -8.55
N GLU A 106 -9.83 -3.03 -9.50
CA GLU A 106 -9.63 -2.57 -10.89
C GLU A 106 -9.36 -1.06 -10.96
N ASN A 107 -10.17 -0.26 -10.26
CA ASN A 107 -9.97 1.19 -10.19
C ASN A 107 -8.59 1.55 -9.62
N ALA A 108 -8.16 0.86 -8.55
CA ALA A 108 -6.83 1.07 -7.99
C ALA A 108 -5.71 0.70 -8.97
N LEU A 109 -5.86 -0.38 -9.75
CA LEU A 109 -4.90 -0.75 -10.79
C LEU A 109 -4.85 0.26 -11.94
N ILE A 110 -5.99 0.82 -12.33
CA ILE A 110 -6.09 1.89 -13.33
C ILE A 110 -5.36 3.15 -12.85
N ASP A 111 -5.58 3.57 -11.61
CA ASP A 111 -4.89 4.72 -11.01
C ASP A 111 -3.36 4.53 -11.00
N LEU A 112 -2.89 3.34 -10.63
CA LEU A 112 -1.47 3.01 -10.67
C LEU A 112 -0.89 3.09 -12.08
N ASN A 113 -1.63 2.57 -13.07
CA ASN A 113 -1.23 2.64 -14.47
C ASN A 113 -1.15 4.10 -14.97
N PHE A 114 -2.10 4.97 -14.61
CA PHE A 114 -2.04 6.39 -14.97
C PHE A 114 -0.83 7.13 -14.38
N LEU A 115 -0.30 6.64 -13.26
CA LEU A 115 0.90 7.17 -12.62
C LEU A 115 2.20 6.53 -13.14
N GLY A 116 2.12 5.62 -14.10
CA GLY A 116 3.28 4.90 -14.66
C GLY A 116 3.85 3.84 -13.71
N ILE A 117 3.04 3.35 -12.77
CA ILE A 117 3.43 2.29 -11.83
C ILE A 117 3.13 0.93 -12.48
N ASP A 118 4.16 0.33 -13.07
CA ASP A 118 4.06 -0.95 -13.80
C ASP A 118 4.25 -2.20 -12.93
N ASN A 119 4.54 -2.02 -11.64
CA ASN A 119 4.85 -3.10 -10.71
C ASN A 119 3.89 -3.06 -9.52
N VAL A 120 3.34 -4.21 -9.16
CA VAL A 120 2.52 -4.37 -7.95
C VAL A 120 2.97 -5.62 -7.20
N LEU A 121 2.87 -5.57 -5.87
CA LEU A 121 2.95 -6.78 -5.05
C LEU A 121 1.53 -7.22 -4.71
N ALA A 122 1.02 -8.20 -5.45
CA ALA A 122 -0.32 -8.74 -5.24
C ALA A 122 -0.35 -9.70 -4.04
N LEU A 123 -1.23 -9.42 -3.08
CA LEU A 123 -1.35 -10.12 -1.81
C LEU A 123 -2.83 -10.37 -1.48
N ARG A 124 -3.12 -11.42 -0.72
CA ARG A 124 -4.47 -11.60 -0.15
C ARG A 124 -4.77 -10.50 0.89
N GLY A 125 -3.78 -10.19 1.72
CA GLY A 125 -3.94 -9.39 2.92
C GLY A 125 -4.37 -10.22 4.14
N ASP A 126 -4.46 -9.53 5.27
CA ASP A 126 -4.81 -10.11 6.56
C ASP A 126 -6.33 -10.19 6.78
N PRO A 127 -6.80 -11.15 7.61
CA PRO A 127 -8.15 -11.11 8.13
C PRO A 127 -8.40 -9.82 8.94
N ILE A 128 -9.67 -9.48 9.13
CA ILE A 128 -10.04 -8.42 10.08
C ILE A 128 -9.51 -8.84 11.46
N LYS A 129 -8.95 -7.92 12.25
CA LYS A 129 -8.32 -8.26 13.55
C LYS A 129 -9.19 -9.05 14.52
N THR A 130 -10.51 -8.93 14.39
CA THR A 130 -11.50 -9.63 15.21
C THR A 130 -11.85 -11.02 14.68
N GLU A 131 -11.32 -11.41 13.53
CA GLU A 131 -11.62 -12.65 12.82
C GLU A 131 -10.35 -13.50 12.70
N THR A 132 -10.49 -14.81 12.89
CA THR A 132 -9.40 -15.77 12.73
C THR A 132 -9.12 -16.14 11.29
N ASN A 133 -10.16 -16.17 10.45
CA ASN A 133 -10.06 -16.56 9.05
C ASN A 133 -10.26 -15.35 8.14
N PHE A 134 -9.59 -15.36 6.99
CA PHE A 134 -9.83 -14.35 5.98
C PHE A 134 -11.21 -14.56 5.35
N ILE A 135 -12.05 -13.54 5.42
CA ILE A 135 -13.31 -13.45 4.69
C ILE A 135 -13.13 -12.36 3.61
N PRO A 136 -13.34 -12.69 2.33
CA PRO A 136 -13.28 -11.71 1.25
C PRO A 136 -14.42 -10.69 1.42
N GLU A 137 -14.21 -9.48 0.91
CA GLU A 137 -15.28 -8.50 0.81
C GLU A 137 -16.41 -9.04 -0.09
N GLU A 138 -17.66 -8.61 0.14
CA GLU A 138 -18.76 -8.99 -0.75
C GLU A 138 -18.46 -8.48 -2.18
N GLY A 139 -18.49 -9.38 -3.16
CA GLY A 139 -18.08 -9.06 -4.53
C GLY A 139 -16.57 -8.88 -4.73
N GLY A 140 -15.75 -9.22 -3.73
CA GLY A 140 -14.28 -9.18 -3.78
C GLY A 140 -13.64 -10.42 -4.40
N HIS A 141 -12.31 -10.43 -4.41
CA HIS A 141 -11.49 -11.59 -4.81
C HIS A 141 -11.32 -12.57 -3.65
N ALA A 142 -11.49 -13.88 -3.91
CA ALA A 142 -11.40 -14.98 -2.94
C ALA A 142 -10.17 -15.85 -3.21
#